data_AF-A0A9N9NL56-F1
#
_entry.id   AF-A0A9N9NL56-F1
#
_cell.length_a   1.000
_cell.length_b   1.000
_cell.length_c   1.000
_cell.angle_alpha   90.00
_cell.angle_beta   90.00
_cell.angle_gamma   90.00
#
_symmetry.space_group_name_H-M   'P 1'
#
loop_
_entity.id
_entity.type
_entity.pdbx_description
1 polymer ?
#
loop_
_entity_poly.entity_id
_entity_poly.type
_entity_poly.pdbx_seq_one_letter_code
_entity_poly.pdbx_strand_id
1 'polypeptide(L)'
;LLQASSGKSTADDPFQGVHAVLVIVGDISEENPYQKSTALQQWLLGYEFTDTLILILQDKIHFVVKEKRADVLEKLKQGGQVQIEIHKRTKDASHNQKIFESIISKITEGEKKRIGLLLKEKISGKFVDEWKAVYNKHEKDFEEVDIASGIAAALAVKDEDELKTMRTASKISISMMNRFIYLVTSMIDEEKEITHEQLAEDVENILYSKEDKWLSSQKSMQDVDFERTDICYAPIIQSGGEYDFRTSAQSNTSLLHEGTILFSLGVRYKSYCSNIGRTILMNPNKDQEKTYEFLLEIQRRILEWIKDGVKICDVYTKATRYIKTKRPDLLDKFVKNLGHGTGMVLNLFIGFTDLENPKATDEKSKIYALWLIDTVRVGGESVQVLTESNRSFNSICFSFKDANESKRPAKAVETKR
;
A
#
# COMPACT_ATOMS: atom_id res chain seq x y z
N LEU A 1 -5.09 9.83 -21.86
CA LEU A 1 -5.36 8.38 -21.85
C LEU A 1 -5.46 7.83 -23.27
N LEU A 2 -6.50 8.17 -24.03
CA LEU A 2 -6.76 7.62 -25.37
C LEU A 2 -5.74 8.03 -26.46
N GLN A 3 -5.16 9.23 -26.38
CA GLN A 3 -4.09 9.63 -27.30
C GLN A 3 -2.80 8.80 -27.13
N ALA A 4 -2.51 8.31 -25.90
CA ALA A 4 -1.35 7.45 -25.65
C ALA A 4 -1.51 6.02 -26.19
N SER A 5 -2.75 5.66 -26.57
CA SER A 5 -3.15 4.42 -27.24
C SER A 5 -3.12 4.55 -28.78
N SER A 6 -3.30 5.77 -29.31
CA SER A 6 -3.32 6.00 -30.76
C SER A 6 -1.97 5.67 -31.42
N GLY A 7 -1.99 4.81 -32.44
CA GLY A 7 -0.82 4.44 -33.25
C GLY A 7 0.03 3.26 -32.75
N LYS A 8 -0.35 2.63 -31.62
CA LYS A 8 0.31 1.40 -31.13
C LYS A 8 -0.39 0.15 -31.67
N SER A 9 0.36 -0.95 -31.80
CA SER A 9 -0.24 -2.26 -32.03
C SER A 9 -1.16 -2.62 -30.85
N THR A 10 -2.26 -3.36 -31.08
CA THR A 10 -3.17 -3.77 -30.01
C THR A 10 -2.49 -4.63 -28.94
N ALA A 11 -1.35 -5.26 -29.24
CA ALA A 11 -0.58 -6.06 -28.30
C ALA A 11 0.21 -5.21 -27.29
N ASP A 12 0.55 -3.96 -27.63
CA ASP A 12 1.36 -3.05 -26.81
C ASP A 12 0.55 -1.88 -26.22
N ASP A 13 -0.73 -1.79 -26.56
CA ASP A 13 -1.63 -0.76 -26.05
C ASP A 13 -2.32 -1.21 -24.75
N PRO A 14 -2.01 -0.62 -23.59
CA PRO A 14 -2.63 -1.02 -22.32
C PRO A 14 -4.11 -0.63 -22.23
N PHE A 15 -4.61 0.22 -23.12
CA PHE A 15 -6.04 0.52 -23.30
C PHE A 15 -6.70 -0.32 -24.41
N GLN A 16 -5.93 -1.20 -25.05
CA GLN A 16 -6.41 -2.20 -26.00
C GLN A 16 -7.23 -1.62 -27.16
N GLY A 17 -7.01 -0.38 -27.59
CA GLY A 17 -7.67 0.25 -28.72
C GLY A 17 -9.13 0.66 -28.50
N VAL A 18 -9.55 0.86 -27.24
CA VAL A 18 -10.89 1.41 -26.93
C VAL A 18 -11.04 2.83 -27.46
N HIS A 19 -12.23 3.21 -27.92
CA HIS A 19 -12.52 4.58 -28.38
C HIS A 19 -13.11 5.46 -27.28
N ALA A 20 -13.63 4.84 -26.23
CA ALA A 20 -14.20 5.49 -25.06
C ALA A 20 -13.74 4.79 -23.79
N VAL A 21 -13.45 5.54 -22.73
CA VAL A 21 -13.23 5.01 -21.39
C VAL A 21 -14.39 5.48 -20.51
N LEU A 22 -15.08 4.53 -19.89
CA LEU A 22 -16.18 4.80 -18.98
C LEU A 22 -15.83 4.33 -17.57
N VAL A 23 -15.88 5.26 -16.63
CA VAL A 23 -15.58 5.02 -15.21
C VAL A 23 -16.78 5.43 -14.38
N ILE A 24 -17.23 4.52 -13.53
CA ILE A 24 -18.44 4.68 -12.72
C ILE A 24 -18.05 4.46 -11.27
N VAL A 25 -18.41 5.41 -10.40
CA VAL A 25 -18.24 5.32 -8.95
C VAL A 25 -19.63 5.43 -8.30
N GLY A 26 -20.01 4.39 -7.57
CA GLY A 26 -21.25 4.31 -6.82
C GLY A 26 -21.05 4.63 -5.34
N ASP A 27 -21.60 3.79 -4.47
CA ASP A 27 -21.33 3.81 -3.03
C ASP A 27 -19.87 3.36 -2.76
N ILE A 28 -19.26 3.93 -1.72
CA ILE A 28 -17.89 3.57 -1.30
C ILE A 28 -17.96 2.28 -0.51
N SER A 29 -17.14 1.30 -0.89
CA SER A 29 -16.98 0.06 -0.13
C SER A 29 -15.92 0.25 0.95
N GLU A 30 -16.30 0.10 2.22
CA GLU A 30 -15.35 0.07 3.33
C GLU A 30 -14.46 -1.18 3.29
N GLU A 31 -14.99 -2.31 2.78
CA GLU A 31 -14.23 -3.56 2.60
C GLU A 31 -13.20 -3.49 1.46
N ASN A 32 -13.44 -2.65 0.45
CA ASN A 32 -12.55 -2.49 -0.69
C ASN A 32 -12.36 -1.00 -1.04
N PRO A 33 -11.59 -0.25 -0.22
CA PRO A 33 -11.39 1.18 -0.41
C PRO A 33 -10.45 1.51 -1.58
N TYR A 34 -9.79 0.50 -2.18
CA TYR A 34 -8.79 0.68 -3.23
C TYR A 34 -9.32 0.23 -4.60
N GLN A 35 -10.16 1.06 -5.20
CA GLN A 35 -10.68 0.85 -6.55
C GLN A 35 -9.90 1.72 -7.56
N LYS A 36 -9.70 1.22 -8.77
CA LYS A 36 -9.10 1.98 -9.88
C LYS A 36 -9.99 3.14 -10.30
N SER A 37 -11.31 3.00 -10.16
CA SER A 37 -12.27 4.07 -10.44
C SER A 37 -12.08 5.26 -9.50
N THR A 38 -12.00 5.03 -8.19
CA THR A 38 -11.71 6.08 -7.19
C THR A 38 -10.28 6.60 -7.29
N ALA A 39 -9.30 5.74 -7.54
CA ALA A 39 -7.90 6.15 -7.77
C ALA A 39 -7.77 7.07 -8.99
N LEU A 40 -8.50 6.80 -10.09
CA LEU A 40 -8.52 7.67 -11.26
C LEU A 40 -9.16 9.02 -10.94
N GLN A 41 -10.26 9.05 -10.19
CA GLN A 41 -10.86 10.32 -9.75
C GLN A 41 -9.90 11.12 -8.89
N GLN A 42 -9.24 10.47 -7.93
CA GLN A 42 -8.26 11.12 -7.07
C GLN A 42 -7.09 11.69 -7.89
N TRP A 43 -6.62 10.98 -8.91
CA TRP A 43 -5.55 11.44 -9.80
C TRP A 43 -5.98 12.61 -10.69
N LEU A 44 -7.21 12.57 -11.22
CA LEU A 44 -7.72 13.63 -12.10
C LEU A 44 -8.17 14.89 -11.35
N LEU A 45 -8.76 14.72 -10.15
CA LEU A 45 -9.56 15.75 -9.47
C LEU A 45 -9.04 16.08 -8.08
N GLY A 46 -8.14 15.27 -7.51
CA GLY A 46 -7.65 15.40 -6.14
C GLY A 46 -8.64 14.98 -5.06
N TYR A 47 -9.83 14.51 -5.44
CA TYR A 47 -10.92 14.08 -4.57
C TYR A 47 -11.73 12.95 -5.18
N GLU A 48 -12.36 12.17 -4.31
CA GLU A 48 -13.32 11.11 -4.68
C GLU A 48 -14.76 11.64 -4.61
N PHE A 49 -15.54 11.29 -5.63
CA PHE A 49 -16.94 11.60 -5.76
C PHE A 49 -17.74 10.32 -5.97
N THR A 50 -18.60 9.99 -5.01
CA THR A 50 -19.63 8.94 -5.17
C THR A 50 -20.61 9.30 -6.30
N ASP A 51 -21.53 8.42 -6.67
CA ASP A 51 -22.62 8.70 -7.63
C ASP A 51 -22.17 9.49 -8.88
N THR A 52 -21.07 9.06 -9.47
CA THR A 52 -20.39 9.79 -10.55
C THR A 52 -20.11 8.85 -11.71
N LEU A 53 -20.34 9.33 -12.92
CA LEU A 53 -19.91 8.68 -14.16
C LEU A 53 -19.03 9.65 -14.93
N ILE A 54 -17.88 9.14 -15.40
CA ILE A 54 -16.92 9.86 -16.22
C ILE A 54 -16.79 9.10 -17.53
N LEU A 55 -17.17 9.72 -18.63
CA LEU A 55 -16.92 9.24 -19.99
C LEU A 55 -15.78 10.06 -20.58
N ILE A 56 -14.66 9.42 -20.89
CA ILE A 56 -13.49 10.03 -21.53
C ILE A 56 -13.50 9.58 -22.99
N LEU A 57 -13.67 10.54 -23.89
CA LEU A 57 -13.50 10.41 -25.33
C LEU A 57 -12.15 11.04 -25.73
N GLN A 58 -11.82 10.99 -27.03
CA GLN A 58 -10.51 11.43 -27.51
C GLN A 58 -10.26 12.94 -27.32
N ASP A 59 -11.30 13.76 -27.47
CA ASP A 59 -11.28 15.22 -27.45
C ASP A 59 -12.18 15.84 -26.38
N LYS A 60 -12.99 15.02 -25.71
CA LYS A 60 -14.02 15.47 -24.77
C LYS A 60 -14.15 14.54 -23.56
N ILE A 61 -14.44 15.11 -22.40
CA ILE A 61 -14.78 14.39 -21.17
C ILE A 61 -16.18 14.80 -20.74
N HIS A 62 -17.03 13.83 -20.48
CA HIS A 62 -18.35 14.04 -19.90
C HIS A 62 -18.37 13.58 -18.45
N PHE A 63 -18.82 14.44 -17.56
CA PHE A 63 -19.10 14.12 -16.17
C PHE A 63 -20.60 14.07 -15.96
N VAL A 64 -21.12 12.99 -15.37
CA VAL A 64 -22.49 12.92 -14.87
C VAL A 64 -22.43 12.89 -13.35
N VAL A 65 -22.93 13.95 -12.71
CA VAL A 65 -22.80 14.17 -11.26
C VAL A 65 -24.05 14.83 -10.69
N LYS A 66 -24.20 14.79 -9.36
CA LYS A 66 -25.20 15.58 -8.63
C LYS A 66 -24.89 17.08 -8.74
N GLU A 67 -25.93 17.91 -8.68
CA GLU A 67 -25.87 19.38 -8.82
C GLU A 67 -24.72 20.04 -8.04
N LYS A 68 -24.59 19.77 -6.73
CA LYS A 68 -23.53 20.36 -5.89
C LYS A 68 -22.09 20.09 -6.39
N ARG A 69 -21.86 18.93 -7.01
CA ARG A 69 -20.55 18.54 -7.55
C ARG A 69 -20.30 19.17 -8.92
N ALA A 70 -21.36 19.34 -9.70
CA ALA A 70 -21.27 19.99 -11.00
C ALA A 70 -20.66 21.39 -10.87
N ASP A 71 -21.08 22.17 -9.88
CA ASP A 71 -20.59 23.55 -9.70
C ASP A 71 -19.08 23.62 -9.38
N VAL A 72 -18.52 22.58 -8.75
CA VAL A 72 -17.08 22.45 -8.54
C VAL A 72 -16.37 22.11 -9.86
N LEU A 73 -16.91 21.15 -10.60
CA LEU A 73 -16.34 20.70 -11.87
C LEU A 73 -16.45 21.74 -12.99
N GLU A 74 -17.43 22.64 -12.94
CA GLU A 74 -17.60 23.73 -13.93
C GLU A 74 -16.34 24.61 -14.02
N LYS A 75 -15.59 24.73 -12.92
CA LYS A 75 -14.31 25.46 -12.89
C LYS A 75 -13.25 24.83 -13.80
N LEU A 76 -13.33 23.52 -14.06
CA LEU A 76 -12.38 22.82 -14.93
C LEU A 76 -12.52 23.18 -16.42
N LYS A 77 -13.65 23.78 -16.82
CA LYS A 77 -13.84 24.25 -18.21
C LYS A 77 -12.90 25.40 -18.57
N GLN A 78 -12.30 26.06 -17.58
CA GLN A 78 -11.38 27.17 -17.77
C GLN A 78 -9.95 26.64 -17.90
N GLY A 79 -9.30 26.87 -19.05
CA GLY A 79 -7.85 26.63 -19.22
C GLY A 79 -7.43 25.21 -19.65
N GLY A 80 -8.38 24.31 -19.94
CA GLY A 80 -8.09 22.95 -20.40
C GLY A 80 -7.89 22.82 -21.92
N GLN A 81 -7.03 21.87 -22.34
CA GLN A 81 -6.87 21.48 -23.75
C GLN A 81 -7.97 20.52 -24.25
N VAL A 82 -8.74 19.94 -23.33
CA VAL A 82 -9.80 18.95 -23.59
C VAL A 82 -11.14 19.56 -23.26
N GLN A 83 -12.15 19.35 -24.12
CA GLN A 83 -13.50 19.87 -23.85
C GLN A 83 -14.13 19.12 -22.68
N ILE A 84 -14.73 19.85 -21.74
CA ILE A 84 -15.41 19.24 -20.58
C ILE A 84 -16.89 19.59 -20.64
N GLU A 85 -17.74 18.58 -20.53
CA GLU A 85 -19.18 18.72 -20.48
C GLU A 85 -19.72 18.10 -19.18
N ILE A 86 -20.60 18.81 -18.50
CA ILE A 86 -21.08 18.44 -17.17
C ILE A 86 -22.60 18.28 -17.22
N HIS A 87 -23.05 17.07 -16.92
CA HIS A 87 -24.44 16.67 -16.89
C HIS A 87 -24.93 16.65 -15.45
N LYS A 88 -25.80 17.60 -15.11
CA LYS A 88 -26.35 17.74 -13.76
C LYS A 88 -27.53 16.80 -13.57
N ARG A 89 -27.35 15.80 -12.70
CA ARG A 89 -28.44 14.95 -12.21
C ARG A 89 -29.31 15.68 -11.20
N THR A 90 -30.60 15.35 -11.21
CA THR A 90 -31.59 15.89 -10.28
C THR A 90 -32.27 14.74 -9.53
N LYS A 91 -33.32 15.05 -8.76
CA LYS A 91 -34.18 14.03 -8.13
C LYS A 91 -35.18 13.39 -9.11
N ASP A 92 -35.32 13.93 -10.31
CA ASP A 92 -36.21 13.39 -11.34
C ASP A 92 -35.52 12.23 -12.09
N ALA A 93 -36.08 11.04 -11.96
CA ALA A 93 -35.57 9.83 -12.61
C ALA A 93 -35.68 9.90 -14.14
N SER A 94 -36.72 10.54 -14.69
CA SER A 94 -36.90 10.66 -16.14
C SER A 94 -35.84 11.58 -16.75
N HIS A 95 -35.57 12.70 -16.09
CA HIS A 95 -34.45 13.58 -16.45
C HIS A 95 -33.10 12.84 -16.42
N ASN A 96 -32.81 12.10 -15.34
CA ASN A 96 -31.56 11.35 -15.21
C ASN A 96 -31.43 10.24 -16.26
N GLN A 97 -32.53 9.56 -16.59
CA GLN A 97 -32.56 8.54 -17.65
C GLN A 97 -32.16 9.14 -19.00
N LYS A 98 -32.70 10.32 -19.37
CA LYS A 98 -32.33 11.02 -20.61
C LYS A 98 -30.85 11.39 -20.67
N ILE A 99 -30.26 11.78 -19.53
CA ILE A 99 -28.81 12.02 -19.44
C ILE A 99 -28.04 10.74 -19.77
N PHE A 100 -28.42 9.61 -19.15
CA PHE A 100 -27.76 8.33 -19.38
C PHE A 100 -27.91 7.85 -20.83
N GLU A 101 -29.09 7.98 -21.43
CA GLU A 101 -29.31 7.69 -22.85
C GLU A 101 -28.43 8.58 -23.75
N SER A 102 -28.22 9.85 -23.37
CA SER A 102 -27.30 10.75 -24.08
C SER A 102 -25.84 10.33 -23.95
N ILE A 103 -25.42 9.74 -22.84
CA ILE A 103 -24.07 9.17 -22.67
C ILE A 103 -23.91 7.93 -23.55
N ILE A 104 -24.91 7.04 -23.59
CA ILE A 104 -24.89 5.85 -24.48
C ILE A 104 -24.77 6.27 -25.94
N SER A 105 -25.54 7.27 -26.37
CA SER A 105 -25.48 7.79 -27.75
C SER A 105 -24.07 8.23 -28.13
N LYS A 106 -23.34 8.89 -27.21
CA LYS A 106 -21.94 9.31 -27.42
C LYS A 106 -20.96 8.13 -27.48
N ILE A 107 -21.25 7.05 -26.75
CA ILE A 107 -20.45 5.81 -26.80
C ILE A 107 -20.67 5.10 -28.14
N THR A 108 -21.89 5.10 -28.67
CA THR A 108 -22.25 4.38 -29.90
C THR A 108 -22.07 5.19 -31.18
N GLU A 109 -21.67 6.46 -31.06
CA GLU A 109 -21.34 7.34 -32.18
C GLU A 109 -20.06 6.89 -32.91
N GLY A 110 -20.11 6.88 -34.24
CA GLY A 110 -18.99 6.49 -35.10
C GLY A 110 -18.89 4.98 -35.40
N GLU A 111 -17.82 4.61 -36.09
CA GLU A 111 -17.62 3.23 -36.59
C GLU A 111 -16.98 2.30 -35.56
N LYS A 112 -16.17 2.84 -34.64
CA LYS A 112 -15.54 2.07 -33.56
C LYS A 112 -16.45 2.04 -32.35
N LYS A 113 -16.79 0.83 -31.89
CA LYS A 113 -17.70 0.60 -30.76
C LYS A 113 -17.06 -0.28 -29.70
N ARG A 114 -15.86 0.07 -29.22
CA ARG A 114 -15.14 -0.65 -28.15
C ARG A 114 -14.96 0.25 -26.92
N ILE A 115 -15.65 -0.07 -25.84
CA ILE A 115 -15.67 0.71 -24.62
C ILE A 115 -14.75 0.08 -23.55
N GLY A 116 -13.90 0.91 -22.95
CA GLY A 116 -13.05 0.54 -21.84
C GLY A 116 -13.76 0.68 -20.50
N LEU A 117 -13.77 -0.40 -19.72
CA LEU A 117 -14.43 -0.52 -18.41
C LEU A 117 -13.51 -1.16 -17.37
N LEU A 118 -13.86 -1.01 -16.10
CA LEU A 118 -13.22 -1.71 -14.98
C LEU A 118 -14.06 -2.94 -14.61
N LEU A 119 -13.99 -4.00 -15.41
CA LEU A 119 -14.94 -5.13 -15.39
C LEU A 119 -14.91 -5.95 -14.10
N LYS A 120 -13.79 -5.89 -13.36
CA LYS A 120 -13.62 -6.62 -12.10
C LYS A 120 -14.10 -5.85 -10.87
N GLU A 121 -14.43 -4.57 -11.02
CA GLU A 121 -14.92 -3.76 -9.90
C GLU A 121 -16.40 -4.02 -9.64
N LYS A 122 -16.72 -4.23 -8.36
CA LYS A 122 -18.10 -4.34 -7.91
C LYS A 122 -18.58 -2.96 -7.50
N ILE A 123 -19.48 -2.42 -8.29
CA ILE A 123 -20.15 -1.13 -8.04
C ILE A 123 -21.59 -1.35 -7.59
N SER A 124 -22.02 -0.56 -6.60
CA SER A 124 -23.35 -0.63 -5.98
C SER A 124 -23.94 0.76 -5.75
N GLY A 125 -25.22 0.79 -5.38
CA GLY A 125 -25.93 2.00 -5.00
C GLY A 125 -26.97 2.43 -6.04
N LYS A 126 -27.93 3.23 -5.60
CA LYS A 126 -29.08 3.64 -6.43
C LYS A 126 -28.68 4.30 -7.75
N PHE A 127 -27.61 5.10 -7.75
CA PHE A 127 -27.06 5.71 -8.96
C PHE A 127 -26.64 4.66 -9.99
N VAL A 128 -25.98 3.59 -9.53
CA VAL A 128 -25.50 2.50 -10.37
C VAL A 128 -26.68 1.69 -10.91
N ASP A 129 -27.71 1.45 -10.11
CA ASP A 129 -28.92 0.74 -10.55
C ASP A 129 -29.65 1.49 -11.67
N GLU A 130 -29.82 2.80 -11.51
CA GLU A 130 -30.41 3.67 -12.54
C GLU A 130 -29.58 3.67 -13.83
N TRP A 131 -28.24 3.71 -13.72
CA TRP A 131 -27.35 3.60 -14.88
C TRP A 131 -27.48 2.24 -15.57
N LYS A 132 -27.40 1.13 -14.82
CA LYS A 132 -27.51 -0.23 -15.36
C LYS A 132 -28.83 -0.47 -16.07
N ALA A 133 -29.93 0.10 -15.59
CA ALA A 133 -31.24 0.00 -16.24
C ALA A 133 -31.26 0.59 -17.66
N VAL A 134 -30.41 1.58 -17.95
CA VAL A 134 -30.21 2.14 -19.30
C VAL A 134 -29.14 1.35 -20.05
N TYR A 135 -27.98 1.14 -19.42
CA TYR A 135 -26.82 0.48 -20.01
C TYR A 135 -27.13 -0.91 -20.57
N ASN A 136 -27.82 -1.75 -19.81
CA ASN A 136 -28.11 -3.14 -20.18
C ASN A 136 -29.00 -3.26 -21.43
N LYS A 137 -29.71 -2.20 -21.81
CA LYS A 137 -30.49 -2.17 -23.07
C LYS A 137 -29.60 -2.06 -24.31
N HIS A 138 -28.36 -1.59 -24.12
CA HIS A 138 -27.42 -1.23 -25.18
C HIS A 138 -26.09 -2.00 -25.09
N GLU A 139 -25.94 -2.91 -24.13
CA GLU A 139 -24.71 -3.70 -23.94
C GLU A 139 -24.26 -4.45 -25.21
N LYS A 140 -25.21 -4.80 -26.10
CA LYS A 140 -24.93 -5.45 -27.38
C LYS A 140 -24.50 -4.50 -28.50
N ASP A 141 -24.60 -3.19 -28.29
CA ASP A 141 -24.30 -2.17 -29.30
C ASP A 141 -22.79 -1.87 -29.39
N PHE A 142 -22.01 -2.34 -28.42
CA PHE A 142 -20.56 -2.14 -28.33
C PHE A 142 -19.87 -3.37 -27.71
N GLU A 143 -18.56 -3.45 -27.86
CA GLU A 143 -17.71 -4.43 -27.22
C GLU A 143 -17.09 -3.85 -25.94
N GLU A 144 -17.20 -4.58 -24.83
CA GLU A 144 -16.59 -4.22 -23.56
C GLU A 144 -15.15 -4.73 -23.44
N VAL A 145 -14.26 -3.89 -22.91
CA VAL A 145 -12.85 -4.21 -22.74
C VAL A 145 -12.40 -3.83 -21.33
N ASP A 146 -11.76 -4.75 -20.62
CA ASP A 146 -11.15 -4.43 -19.32
C ASP A 146 -9.91 -3.54 -19.50
N ILE A 147 -9.94 -2.34 -18.93
CA ILE A 147 -8.84 -1.35 -19.02
C ILE A 147 -8.09 -1.19 -17.70
N ALA A 148 -8.23 -2.12 -16.76
CA ALA A 148 -7.59 -2.06 -15.45
C ALA A 148 -6.05 -1.89 -15.55
N SER A 149 -5.42 -2.53 -16.55
CA SER A 149 -4.00 -2.39 -16.90
C SER A 149 -3.68 -1.02 -17.50
N GLY A 150 -4.53 -0.49 -18.38
CA GLY A 150 -4.48 0.88 -18.91
C GLY A 150 -4.45 1.93 -17.81
N ILE A 151 -5.39 1.84 -16.86
CA ILE A 151 -5.42 2.74 -15.71
C ILE A 151 -4.17 2.54 -14.83
N ALA A 152 -3.71 1.30 -14.61
CA ALA A 152 -2.46 1.05 -13.88
C ALA A 152 -1.26 1.74 -14.53
N ALA A 153 -1.15 1.65 -15.86
CA ALA A 153 -0.07 2.25 -16.63
C ALA A 153 -0.13 3.78 -16.60
N ALA A 154 -1.33 4.38 -16.65
CA ALA A 154 -1.50 5.81 -16.54
C ALA A 154 -1.06 6.34 -15.16
N LEU A 155 -1.42 5.62 -14.10
CA LEU A 155 -1.08 5.97 -12.72
C LEU A 155 0.34 5.51 -12.31
N ALA A 156 1.11 4.91 -13.22
CA ALA A 156 2.40 4.30 -12.90
C ALA A 156 3.47 5.33 -12.55
N VAL A 157 3.58 6.37 -13.37
CA VAL A 157 4.55 7.45 -13.22
C VAL A 157 4.01 8.45 -12.21
N LYS A 158 4.85 8.87 -11.27
CA LYS A 158 4.50 9.84 -10.24
C LYS A 158 5.17 11.17 -10.53
N ASP A 159 4.40 12.24 -10.51
CA ASP A 159 4.93 13.60 -10.51
C ASP A 159 5.57 13.95 -9.15
N GLU A 160 6.21 15.12 -9.05
CA GLU A 160 6.91 15.51 -7.83
C GLU A 160 5.99 15.86 -6.66
N ASP A 161 4.74 16.27 -6.90
CA ASP A 161 3.75 16.54 -5.85
C ASP A 161 3.19 15.23 -5.27
N GLU A 162 2.93 14.25 -6.12
CA GLU A 162 2.60 12.88 -5.73
C GLU A 162 3.74 12.28 -4.89
N LEU A 163 4.97 12.40 -5.37
CA LEU A 163 6.16 11.91 -4.66
C LEU A 163 6.38 12.64 -3.34
N LYS A 164 6.14 13.95 -3.28
CA LYS A 164 6.19 14.72 -2.02
C LYS A 164 5.16 14.18 -1.03
N THR A 165 3.96 13.89 -1.50
CA THR A 165 2.89 13.33 -0.68
C THR A 165 3.25 11.93 -0.17
N MET A 166 3.80 11.07 -1.02
CA MET A 166 4.29 9.72 -0.62
C MET A 166 5.45 9.78 0.37
N ARG A 167 6.36 10.75 0.24
CA ARG A 167 7.43 11.00 1.21
C ARG A 167 6.85 11.40 2.57
N THR A 168 5.80 12.21 2.60
CA THR A 168 5.10 12.57 3.84
C THR A 168 4.42 11.35 4.48
N ALA A 169 3.67 10.55 3.71
CA ALA A 169 3.09 9.30 4.20
C ALA A 169 4.16 8.40 4.83
N SER A 170 5.28 8.21 4.12
CA SER A 170 6.40 7.36 4.56
C SER A 170 7.04 7.86 5.85
N LYS A 171 7.18 9.19 6.03
CA LYS A 171 7.67 9.78 7.29
C LYS A 171 6.77 9.44 8.47
N ILE A 172 5.44 9.51 8.28
CA ILE A 172 4.48 9.18 9.33
C ILE A 172 4.60 7.69 9.68
N SER A 173 4.66 6.80 8.69
CA SER A 173 4.91 5.37 8.90
C SER A 173 6.20 5.11 9.68
N ILE A 174 7.31 5.79 9.36
CA ILE A 174 8.57 5.67 10.11
C ILE A 174 8.39 6.12 11.57
N SER A 175 7.75 7.27 11.82
CA SER A 175 7.53 7.75 13.18
C SER A 175 6.69 6.76 13.99
N MET A 176 5.58 6.27 13.43
CA MET A 176 4.72 5.29 14.08
C MET A 176 5.44 3.95 14.35
N MET A 177 6.26 3.48 13.41
CA MET A 177 7.10 2.29 13.59
C MET A 177 8.11 2.44 14.72
N ASN A 178 8.75 3.61 14.85
CA ASN A 178 9.64 3.90 15.98
C ASN A 178 8.89 3.93 17.32
N ARG A 179 7.66 4.46 17.32
CA ARG A 179 6.80 4.46 18.51
C ARG A 179 6.38 3.06 18.91
N PHE A 180 6.03 2.22 17.93
CA PHE A 180 5.74 0.82 18.16
C PHE A 180 6.93 0.08 18.80
N ILE A 181 8.15 0.26 18.26
CA ILE A 181 9.36 -0.34 18.85
C ILE A 181 9.48 0.06 20.33
N TYR A 182 9.35 1.36 20.63
CA TYR A 182 9.38 1.85 22.01
C TYR A 182 8.31 1.16 22.88
N LEU A 183 7.04 1.15 22.43
CA LEU A 183 5.93 0.56 23.17
C LEU A 183 6.17 -0.92 23.47
N VAL A 184 6.55 -1.72 22.47
CA VAL A 184 6.83 -3.15 22.63
C VAL A 184 7.99 -3.38 23.59
N THR A 185 9.09 -2.63 23.46
CA THR A 185 10.24 -2.79 24.35
C THR A 185 9.88 -2.47 25.81
N SER A 186 9.10 -1.41 26.06
CA SER A 186 8.64 -1.06 27.40
C SER A 186 7.65 -2.08 27.95
N MET A 187 6.69 -2.55 27.15
CA MET A 187 5.70 -3.54 27.58
C MET A 187 6.35 -4.87 27.98
N ILE A 188 7.38 -5.30 27.25
CA ILE A 188 8.12 -6.52 27.58
C ILE A 188 8.95 -6.34 28.85
N ASP A 189 9.64 -5.21 29.01
CA ASP A 189 10.41 -4.90 30.24
C ASP A 189 9.52 -4.84 31.49
N GLU A 190 8.29 -4.34 31.33
CA GLU A 190 7.28 -4.20 32.39
C GLU A 190 6.40 -5.45 32.57
N GLU A 191 6.65 -6.53 31.82
CA GLU A 191 5.86 -7.77 31.82
C GLU A 191 4.35 -7.52 31.60
N LYS A 192 4.01 -6.51 30.78
CA LYS A 192 2.62 -6.15 30.49
C LYS A 192 1.99 -7.10 29.47
N GLU A 193 0.91 -7.75 29.87
CA GLU A 193 0.10 -8.57 28.98
C GLU A 193 -0.78 -7.71 28.06
N ILE A 194 -0.68 -7.95 26.75
CA ILE A 194 -1.52 -7.33 25.72
C ILE A 194 -1.64 -8.28 24.52
N THR A 195 -2.79 -8.30 23.86
CA THR A 195 -2.98 -9.08 22.63
C THR A 195 -2.38 -8.33 21.43
N HIS A 196 -2.05 -9.05 20.35
CA HIS A 196 -1.59 -8.40 19.12
C HIS A 196 -2.64 -7.44 18.56
N GLU A 197 -3.92 -7.84 18.54
CA GLU A 197 -5.01 -7.00 18.05
C GLU A 197 -5.19 -5.71 18.87
N GLN A 198 -5.11 -5.78 20.21
CA GLN A 198 -5.26 -4.60 21.06
C GLN A 198 -4.07 -3.66 20.88
N LEU A 199 -2.85 -4.20 20.79
CA LEU A 199 -1.67 -3.37 20.53
C LEU A 199 -1.73 -2.73 19.13
N ALA A 200 -2.28 -3.42 18.13
CA ALA A 200 -2.48 -2.87 16.80
C ALA A 200 -3.47 -1.70 16.83
N GLU A 201 -4.59 -1.85 17.53
CA GLU A 201 -5.57 -0.79 17.75
C GLU A 201 -4.95 0.41 18.50
N ASP A 202 -4.19 0.15 19.56
CA ASP A 202 -3.49 1.19 20.33
C ASP A 202 -2.53 1.99 19.43
N VAL A 203 -1.77 1.31 18.56
CA VAL A 203 -0.85 1.95 17.61
C VAL A 203 -1.59 2.73 16.54
N GLU A 204 -2.69 2.19 16.02
CA GLU A 204 -3.55 2.86 15.04
C GLU A 204 -4.15 4.15 15.61
N ASN A 205 -4.64 4.12 16.85
CA ASN A 205 -5.22 5.25 17.54
C ASN A 205 -4.24 6.43 17.72
N ILE A 206 -2.93 6.20 17.69
CA ILE A 206 -1.91 7.27 17.70
C ILE A 206 -2.06 8.20 16.48
N LEU A 207 -2.45 7.66 15.31
CA LEU A 207 -2.63 8.47 14.11
C LEU A 207 -3.82 9.43 14.23
N TYR A 208 -4.89 8.98 14.89
CA TYR A 208 -6.16 9.70 14.99
C TYR A 208 -6.32 10.52 16.27
N SER A 209 -5.39 10.38 17.23
CA SER A 209 -5.52 11.00 18.55
C SER A 209 -5.52 12.52 18.47
N LYS A 210 -6.56 13.15 19.05
CA LYS A 210 -6.63 14.60 19.25
C LYS A 210 -6.03 15.04 20.59
N GLU A 211 -5.94 14.11 21.53
CA GLU A 211 -5.45 14.34 22.90
C GLU A 211 -3.94 14.11 22.98
N ASP A 212 -3.48 12.96 22.49
CA ASP A 212 -2.05 12.65 22.40
C ASP A 212 -1.46 13.31 21.14
N LYS A 213 -0.79 14.44 21.36
CA LYS A 213 -0.12 15.20 20.32
C LYS A 213 1.31 14.73 20.06
N TRP A 214 1.73 13.55 20.56
CA TRP A 214 3.09 13.05 20.37
C TRP A 214 3.49 13.02 18.89
N LEU A 215 2.60 12.57 17.99
CA LEU A 215 2.91 12.50 16.56
C LEU A 215 2.93 13.89 15.91
N SER A 216 1.87 14.68 16.14
CA SER A 216 1.70 16.00 15.51
C SER A 216 2.65 17.08 16.04
N SER A 217 3.21 16.91 17.25
CA SER A 217 4.19 17.82 17.83
C SER A 217 5.62 17.62 17.33
N GLN A 218 5.89 16.54 16.57
CA GLN A 218 7.23 16.29 16.03
C GLN A 218 7.62 17.38 15.03
N LYS A 219 8.87 17.85 15.10
CA LYS A 219 9.41 18.85 14.18
C LYS A 219 9.28 18.43 12.70
N SER A 220 9.38 17.14 12.40
CA SER A 220 9.22 16.58 11.06
C SER A 220 7.78 16.57 10.55
N MET A 221 6.79 16.88 11.40
CA MET A 221 5.35 16.76 11.12
C MET A 221 4.61 18.10 11.07
N GLN A 222 5.32 19.24 11.16
CA GLN A 222 4.69 20.58 11.23
C GLN A 222 3.81 20.92 10.01
N ASP A 223 4.16 20.40 8.83
CA ASP A 223 3.43 20.65 7.58
C ASP A 223 2.44 19.52 7.23
N VAL A 224 2.21 18.59 8.16
CA VAL A 224 1.30 17.45 7.93
C VAL A 224 -0.13 17.85 8.23
N ASP A 225 -0.99 17.56 7.27
CA ASP A 225 -2.44 17.72 7.39
C ASP A 225 -3.04 16.38 7.85
N PHE A 226 -3.12 16.18 9.18
CA PHE A 226 -3.59 14.94 9.78
C PHE A 226 -5.07 14.65 9.50
N GLU A 227 -5.87 15.62 9.05
CA GLU A 227 -7.25 15.33 8.59
C GLU A 227 -7.26 14.57 7.26
N ARG A 228 -6.12 14.54 6.55
CA ARG A 228 -5.93 13.81 5.31
C ARG A 228 -5.00 12.60 5.47
N THR A 229 -4.82 12.14 6.71
CA THR A 229 -4.12 10.88 7.00
C THR A 229 -5.11 9.78 7.34
N ASP A 230 -4.76 8.56 6.95
CA ASP A 230 -5.54 7.36 7.21
C ASP A 230 -4.60 6.15 7.26
N ILE A 231 -5.02 5.07 7.89
CA ILE A 231 -4.30 3.80 7.88
C ILE A 231 -4.59 3.07 6.56
N CYS A 232 -3.57 2.43 5.98
CA CYS A 232 -3.77 1.68 4.75
C CYS A 232 -4.54 0.36 4.97
N TYR A 233 -4.24 -0.28 6.11
CA TYR A 233 -4.78 -1.52 6.63
C TYR A 233 -4.42 -1.60 8.12
N ALA A 234 -5.25 -2.21 8.97
CA ALA A 234 -5.00 -2.31 10.41
C ALA A 234 -3.58 -2.83 10.69
N PRO A 235 -2.81 -2.24 11.62
CA PRO A 235 -1.43 -2.64 11.87
C PRO A 235 -1.32 -4.14 12.16
N ILE A 236 -0.31 -4.79 11.56
CA ILE A 236 -0.11 -6.24 11.72
C ILE A 236 1.05 -6.46 12.68
N ILE A 237 0.76 -7.16 13.78
CA ILE A 237 1.72 -7.55 14.81
C ILE A 237 1.65 -9.07 14.93
N GLN A 238 2.81 -9.73 14.88
CA GLN A 238 2.91 -11.19 14.99
C GLN A 238 4.09 -11.56 15.88
N SER A 239 3.87 -12.48 16.81
CA SER A 239 4.93 -13.02 17.68
C SER A 239 4.55 -14.41 18.18
N GLY A 240 5.48 -15.07 18.85
CA GLY A 240 5.21 -16.32 19.57
C GLY A 240 5.01 -17.55 18.68
N GLY A 241 5.72 -17.63 17.55
CA GLY A 241 5.76 -18.83 16.71
C GLY A 241 4.69 -18.88 15.61
N GLU A 242 3.76 -17.95 15.60
CA GLU A 242 2.68 -17.86 14.62
C GLU A 242 2.92 -16.67 13.68
N TYR A 243 3.30 -16.95 12.43
CA TYR A 243 3.61 -15.92 11.44
C TYR A 243 2.88 -16.17 10.13
N ASP A 244 2.22 -15.13 9.60
CA ASP A 244 1.46 -15.18 8.35
C ASP A 244 1.91 -14.06 7.41
N PHE A 245 2.42 -14.45 6.24
CA PHE A 245 2.98 -13.55 5.24
C PHE A 245 2.00 -13.29 4.07
N ARG A 246 0.75 -13.78 4.17
CA ARG A 246 -0.30 -13.49 3.20
C ARG A 246 -0.72 -12.03 3.29
N THR A 247 -1.18 -11.47 2.17
CA THR A 247 -1.74 -10.11 2.11
C THR A 247 -3.01 -9.93 2.95
N SER A 248 -3.63 -11.03 3.38
CA SER A 248 -4.81 -11.06 4.24
C SER A 248 -4.48 -11.25 5.73
N ALA A 249 -3.20 -11.26 6.11
CA ALA A 249 -2.81 -11.43 7.50
C ALA A 249 -3.37 -10.30 8.38
N GLN A 250 -3.73 -10.63 9.60
CA GLN A 250 -4.26 -9.70 10.61
C GLN A 250 -3.60 -10.00 11.96
N SER A 251 -3.50 -8.98 12.80
CA SER A 251 -3.18 -9.17 14.22
C SER A 251 -4.25 -10.03 14.87
N ASN A 252 -3.85 -11.01 15.70
CA ASN A 252 -4.77 -11.95 16.33
C ASN A 252 -4.94 -11.68 17.83
N THR A 253 -5.72 -12.52 18.50
CA THR A 253 -6.01 -12.44 19.94
C THR A 253 -4.90 -13.04 20.82
N SER A 254 -3.82 -13.58 20.24
CA SER A 254 -2.70 -14.13 21.01
C SER A 254 -1.96 -13.00 21.74
N LEU A 255 -1.49 -13.29 22.96
CA LEU A 255 -0.66 -12.37 23.73
C LEU A 255 0.68 -12.11 23.04
N LEU A 256 1.13 -10.86 23.09
CA LEU A 256 2.47 -10.46 22.70
C LEU A 256 3.50 -11.31 23.45
N HIS A 257 4.41 -11.91 22.69
CA HIS A 257 5.44 -12.79 23.21
C HIS A 257 6.82 -12.24 22.86
N GLU A 258 7.77 -12.39 23.78
CA GLU A 258 9.18 -12.08 23.52
C GLU A 258 9.80 -13.05 22.49
N GLY A 259 11.06 -12.85 22.12
CA GLY A 259 11.71 -13.55 21.01
C GLY A 259 11.61 -12.74 19.71
N THR A 260 10.84 -13.21 18.72
CA THR A 260 10.75 -12.55 17.41
C THR A 260 9.39 -11.92 17.18
N ILE A 261 9.37 -10.60 16.98
CA ILE A 261 8.15 -9.81 16.79
C ILE A 261 8.20 -9.14 15.42
N LEU A 262 7.18 -9.40 14.61
CA LEU A 262 7.00 -8.79 13.30
C LEU A 262 5.97 -7.68 13.41
N PHE A 263 6.27 -6.55 12.76
CA PHE A 263 5.36 -5.42 12.66
C PHE A 263 5.30 -4.90 11.24
N SER A 264 4.09 -4.58 10.76
CA SER A 264 3.89 -3.83 9.53
C SER A 264 2.75 -2.83 9.66
N LEU A 265 2.98 -1.65 9.07
CA LEU A 265 2.06 -0.52 9.08
C LEU A 265 2.13 0.20 7.75
N GLY A 266 0.96 0.51 7.18
CA GLY A 266 0.85 1.44 6.07
C GLY A 266 0.09 2.69 6.46
N VAL A 267 0.63 3.86 6.10
CA VAL A 267 -0.07 5.15 6.25
C VAL A 267 -0.36 5.70 4.87
N ARG A 268 -1.58 6.21 4.71
CA ARG A 268 -2.08 6.94 3.55
C ARG A 268 -2.13 8.42 3.88
N TYR A 269 -1.51 9.25 3.06
CA TYR A 269 -1.60 10.71 3.16
C TYR A 269 -2.11 11.27 1.83
N LYS A 270 -3.21 12.03 1.87
CA LYS A 270 -3.90 12.57 0.68
C LYS A 270 -4.11 11.51 -0.41
N SER A 271 -4.52 10.31 0.01
CA SER A 271 -4.76 9.12 -0.82
C SER A 271 -3.53 8.43 -1.41
N TYR A 272 -2.31 8.86 -1.06
CA TYR A 272 -1.07 8.15 -1.43
C TYR A 272 -0.57 7.30 -0.29
N CYS A 273 -0.42 6.01 -0.56
CA CYS A 273 -0.01 5.02 0.43
C CYS A 273 1.52 4.94 0.59
N SER A 274 1.93 4.59 1.80
CA SER A 274 3.26 4.11 2.13
C SER A 274 3.10 2.85 3.00
N ASN A 275 4.16 2.09 3.13
CA ASN A 275 4.21 0.86 3.89
C ASN A 275 5.61 0.64 4.46
N ILE A 276 5.67 0.25 5.72
CA ILE A 276 6.90 -0.11 6.43
C ILE A 276 6.65 -1.38 7.23
N GLY A 277 7.69 -2.21 7.36
CA GLY A 277 7.64 -3.39 8.20
C GLY A 277 9.01 -3.79 8.67
N ARG A 278 9.09 -4.18 9.94
CA ARG A 278 10.34 -4.50 10.63
C ARG A 278 10.17 -5.75 11.48
N THR A 279 11.31 -6.36 11.75
CA THR A 279 11.46 -7.42 12.73
C THR A 279 12.13 -6.83 13.96
N ILE A 280 11.62 -7.12 15.14
CA ILE A 280 12.24 -6.86 16.44
C ILE A 280 12.70 -8.22 17.00
N LEU A 281 13.94 -8.27 17.49
CA LEU A 281 14.54 -9.46 18.07
C LEU A 281 14.86 -9.21 19.56
N MET A 282 14.16 -9.92 20.43
CA MET A 282 14.43 -9.95 21.87
C MET A 282 15.32 -11.16 22.18
N ASN A 283 16.44 -10.92 22.85
CA ASN A 283 17.40 -11.95 23.24
C ASN A 283 17.80 -12.94 22.11
N PRO A 284 18.08 -12.48 20.87
CA PRO A 284 18.39 -13.38 19.76
C PRO A 284 19.68 -14.16 19.99
N ASN A 285 19.72 -15.38 19.47
CA ASN A 285 20.96 -16.14 19.38
C ASN A 285 21.78 -15.73 18.14
N LYS A 286 23.04 -16.18 18.09
CA LYS A 286 23.97 -15.87 16.97
C LYS A 286 23.49 -16.34 15.59
N ASP A 287 22.63 -17.36 15.52
CA ASP A 287 22.12 -17.88 14.24
C ASP A 287 20.96 -17.01 13.74
N GLN A 288 20.12 -16.48 14.63
CA GLN A 288 19.11 -15.46 14.31
C GLN A 288 19.76 -14.15 13.84
N GLU A 289 20.80 -13.69 14.53
CA GLU A 289 21.62 -12.52 14.13
C GLU A 289 22.15 -12.69 12.70
N LYS A 290 22.89 -13.77 12.42
CA LYS A 290 23.44 -14.05 11.09
C LYS A 290 22.36 -14.15 10.00
N THR A 291 21.19 -14.68 10.34
CA THR A 291 20.08 -14.82 9.39
C THR A 291 19.43 -13.48 9.09
N TYR A 292 19.30 -12.60 10.09
CA TYR A 292 18.85 -11.21 9.90
C TYR A 292 19.86 -10.37 9.11
N GLU A 293 21.16 -10.50 9.40
CA GLU A 293 22.21 -9.84 8.61
C GLU A 293 22.19 -10.30 7.14
N PHE A 294 21.93 -11.58 6.88
CA PHE A 294 21.75 -12.09 5.53
C PHE A 294 20.50 -11.51 4.86
N LEU A 295 19.39 -11.35 5.59
CA LEU A 295 18.19 -10.69 5.08
C LEU A 295 18.47 -9.24 4.65
N LEU A 296 19.24 -8.48 5.45
CA LEU A 296 19.69 -7.13 5.09
C LEU A 296 20.57 -7.14 3.83
N GLU A 297 21.47 -8.11 3.71
CA GLU A 297 22.31 -8.24 2.51
C GLU A 297 21.47 -8.50 1.25
N ILE A 298 20.49 -9.41 1.34
CA ILE A 298 19.55 -9.69 0.25
C ILE A 298 18.77 -8.44 -0.13
N GLN A 299 18.26 -7.68 0.85
CA GLN A 299 17.54 -6.43 0.61
C GLN A 299 18.39 -5.46 -0.20
N ARG A 300 19.63 -5.21 0.24
CA ARG A 300 20.57 -4.30 -0.42
C ARG A 300 20.80 -4.71 -1.87
N ARG A 301 21.04 -6.00 -2.13
CA ARG A 301 21.26 -6.50 -3.51
C ARG A 301 20.01 -6.37 -4.38
N ILE A 302 18.83 -6.63 -3.83
CA ILE A 302 17.57 -6.42 -4.53
C ILE A 302 17.41 -4.95 -4.93
N LEU A 303 17.66 -4.01 -4.01
CA LEU A 303 17.62 -2.58 -4.29
C LEU A 303 18.62 -2.16 -5.38
N GLU A 304 19.79 -2.79 -5.46
CA GLU A 304 20.79 -2.57 -6.53
C GLU A 304 20.36 -3.13 -7.90
N TRP A 305 19.53 -4.18 -7.91
CA TRP A 305 19.06 -4.83 -9.14
C TRP A 305 17.77 -4.23 -9.69
N ILE A 306 16.97 -3.59 -8.85
CA ILE A 306 15.79 -2.83 -9.28
C ILE A 306 16.28 -1.54 -9.97
N LYS A 307 15.97 -1.42 -11.26
CA LYS A 307 16.31 -0.26 -12.10
C LYS A 307 15.20 -0.05 -13.13
N ASP A 308 15.17 1.14 -13.72
CA ASP A 308 14.28 1.40 -14.85
C ASP A 308 14.49 0.37 -15.97
N GLY A 309 13.38 -0.06 -16.58
CA GLY A 309 13.37 -1.10 -17.63
C GLY A 309 13.62 -2.55 -17.17
N VAL A 310 14.01 -2.80 -15.91
CA VAL A 310 14.25 -4.16 -15.41
C VAL A 310 12.95 -4.80 -14.95
N LYS A 311 12.65 -6.02 -15.45
CA LYS A 311 11.49 -6.78 -15.01
C LYS A 311 11.67 -7.27 -13.57
N ILE A 312 10.65 -7.06 -12.73
CA ILE A 312 10.68 -7.49 -11.32
C ILE A 312 10.84 -9.01 -11.18
N CYS A 313 10.31 -9.81 -12.11
CA CYS A 313 10.51 -11.27 -12.10
C CYS A 313 11.99 -11.67 -12.29
N ASP A 314 12.77 -10.90 -13.04
CA ASP A 314 14.21 -11.14 -13.20
C ASP A 314 14.95 -10.80 -11.91
N VAL A 315 14.52 -9.76 -11.18
CA VAL A 315 15.05 -9.41 -9.86
C VAL A 315 14.80 -10.54 -8.86
N TYR A 316 13.58 -11.09 -8.82
CA TYR A 316 13.25 -12.25 -7.97
C TYR A 316 14.10 -13.49 -8.32
N THR A 317 14.29 -13.74 -9.62
CA THR A 317 15.15 -14.83 -10.11
C THR A 317 16.61 -14.63 -9.68
N LYS A 318 17.12 -13.40 -9.68
CA LYS A 318 18.47 -13.09 -9.18
C LYS A 318 18.57 -13.31 -7.66
N ALA A 319 17.57 -12.88 -6.89
CA ALA A 319 17.54 -13.07 -5.44
C ALA A 319 17.58 -14.56 -5.06
N THR A 320 16.70 -15.38 -5.65
CA THR A 320 16.67 -16.83 -5.39
C THR A 320 17.96 -17.54 -5.78
N ARG A 321 18.59 -17.18 -6.91
CA ARG A 321 19.92 -17.69 -7.29
C ARG A 321 20.99 -17.31 -6.27
N TYR A 322 20.96 -16.07 -5.78
CA TYR A 322 21.91 -15.58 -4.78
C TYR A 322 21.75 -16.34 -3.45
N ILE A 323 20.51 -16.50 -2.97
CA ILE A 323 20.19 -17.30 -1.77
C ILE A 323 20.70 -18.73 -1.94
N LYS A 324 20.37 -19.39 -3.06
CA LYS A 324 20.84 -20.75 -3.38
C LYS A 324 22.37 -20.89 -3.32
N THR A 325 23.10 -19.84 -3.66
CA THR A 325 24.57 -19.85 -3.69
C THR A 325 25.18 -19.59 -2.30
N LYS A 326 24.55 -18.75 -1.46
CA LYS A 326 25.14 -18.27 -0.19
C LYS A 326 24.56 -18.96 1.04
N ARG A 327 23.26 -19.23 1.04
CA ARG A 327 22.47 -19.83 2.12
C ARG A 327 21.38 -20.74 1.51
N PRO A 328 21.77 -21.85 0.87
CA PRO A 328 20.81 -22.77 0.25
C PRO A 328 19.76 -23.32 1.24
N ASP A 329 20.11 -23.37 2.52
CA ASP A 329 19.25 -23.72 3.66
C ASP A 329 18.06 -22.77 3.88
N LEU A 330 18.10 -21.56 3.31
CA LEU A 330 17.02 -20.56 3.43
C LEU A 330 16.16 -20.44 2.17
N LEU A 331 16.46 -21.19 1.10
CA LEU A 331 15.82 -20.99 -0.20
C LEU A 331 14.34 -21.35 -0.20
N ASP A 332 13.97 -22.46 0.44
CA ASP A 332 12.59 -22.92 0.58
C ASP A 332 11.78 -22.02 1.52
N LYS A 333 12.45 -21.44 2.52
CA LYS A 333 11.93 -20.46 3.48
C LYS A 333 11.72 -19.06 2.92
N PHE A 334 12.33 -18.74 1.78
CA PHE A 334 12.19 -17.42 1.16
C PHE A 334 10.80 -17.21 0.55
N VAL A 335 10.30 -15.98 0.70
CA VAL A 335 9.03 -15.52 0.15
C VAL A 335 8.91 -15.76 -1.36
N LYS A 336 7.68 -15.93 -1.85
CA LYS A 336 7.40 -16.28 -3.25
C LYS A 336 7.25 -15.07 -4.19
N ASN A 337 7.29 -13.85 -3.66
CA ASN A 337 7.27 -12.59 -4.41
C ASN A 337 8.04 -11.51 -3.61
N LEU A 338 8.33 -10.37 -4.24
CA LEU A 338 9.04 -9.24 -3.64
C LEU A 338 8.10 -8.09 -3.22
N GLY A 339 6.83 -8.40 -2.96
CA GLY A 339 5.77 -7.42 -2.74
C GLY A 339 5.08 -6.98 -4.02
N HIS A 340 4.57 -5.74 -4.04
CA HIS A 340 3.71 -5.23 -5.10
C HIS A 340 3.98 -3.74 -5.36
N GLY A 341 3.45 -3.19 -6.46
CA GLY A 341 3.63 -1.77 -6.73
C GLY A 341 2.92 -1.34 -8.01
N THR A 342 2.87 -0.03 -8.22
CA THR A 342 2.28 0.58 -9.42
C THR A 342 3.30 1.53 -10.02
N GLY A 343 3.95 1.09 -11.08
CA GLY A 343 4.94 1.87 -11.82
C GLY A 343 6.20 2.17 -11.02
N MET A 344 6.43 3.46 -10.77
CA MET A 344 7.68 3.96 -10.17
C MET A 344 7.79 3.71 -8.67
N VAL A 345 6.73 3.27 -7.98
CA VAL A 345 6.78 3.01 -6.54
C VAL A 345 6.34 1.60 -6.23
N LEU A 346 7.19 0.90 -5.47
CA LEU A 346 6.99 -0.48 -5.02
C LEU A 346 6.91 -0.52 -3.50
N ASN A 347 6.02 -1.34 -2.98
CA ASN A 347 6.07 -1.89 -1.64
C ASN A 347 6.95 -3.14 -1.68
N LEU A 348 8.24 -2.97 -1.39
CA LEU A 348 9.23 -4.04 -1.40
C LEU A 348 9.08 -4.88 -0.14
N PHE A 349 8.76 -6.16 -0.31
CA PHE A 349 8.59 -7.13 0.76
C PHE A 349 9.57 -8.27 0.61
N ILE A 350 10.38 -8.53 1.64
CA ILE A 350 11.26 -9.70 1.68
C ILE A 350 11.22 -10.34 3.06
N GLY A 351 11.47 -11.64 3.11
CA GLY A 351 11.55 -12.34 4.38
C GLY A 351 11.78 -13.83 4.26
N PHE A 352 11.92 -14.46 5.40
CA PHE A 352 12.04 -15.90 5.57
C PHE A 352 11.00 -16.36 6.59
N THR A 353 10.24 -17.41 6.25
CA THR A 353 9.24 -18.04 7.12
C THR A 353 9.76 -19.35 7.68
N ASP A 354 9.07 -19.91 8.68
CA ASP A 354 9.30 -21.27 9.19
C ASP A 354 10.77 -21.56 9.56
N LEU A 355 11.44 -20.57 10.16
CA LEU A 355 12.82 -20.71 10.63
C LEU A 355 12.81 -21.38 12.00
N GLU A 356 13.75 -22.31 12.21
CA GLU A 356 13.86 -23.04 13.47
C GLU A 356 14.90 -22.41 14.40
N ASN A 357 14.54 -22.26 15.67
CA ASN A 357 15.41 -21.87 16.76
C ASN A 357 15.64 -23.08 17.68
N PRO A 358 16.71 -23.87 17.47
CA PRO A 358 16.99 -25.04 18.30
C PRO A 358 17.44 -24.68 19.73
N LYS A 359 17.68 -23.39 20.00
CA LYS A 359 18.09 -22.86 21.31
C LYS A 359 16.94 -22.16 22.05
N ALA A 360 15.71 -22.33 21.57
CA ALA A 360 14.53 -21.77 22.21
C ALA A 360 14.37 -22.31 23.64
N THR A 361 14.00 -21.42 24.56
CA THR A 361 13.75 -21.73 25.98
C THR A 361 12.29 -22.11 26.25
N ASP A 362 11.40 -21.82 25.30
CA ASP A 362 9.97 -22.08 25.36
C ASP A 362 9.44 -22.52 23.98
N GLU A 363 8.22 -23.07 23.95
CA GLU A 363 7.60 -23.58 22.72
C GLU A 363 7.31 -22.49 21.67
N LYS A 364 6.92 -21.29 22.11
CA LYS A 364 6.56 -20.16 21.25
C LYS A 364 7.78 -19.51 20.57
N SER A 365 8.98 -19.77 21.09
CA SER A 365 10.25 -19.31 20.52
C SER A 365 10.92 -20.31 19.56
N LYS A 366 10.36 -21.51 19.37
CA LYS A 366 10.97 -22.57 18.53
C LYS A 366 10.91 -22.26 17.05
N ILE A 367 9.83 -21.64 16.60
CA ILE A 367 9.67 -21.19 15.22
C ILE A 367 9.71 -19.67 15.22
N TYR A 368 10.42 -19.10 14.26
CA TYR A 368 10.44 -17.66 14.04
C TYR A 368 10.38 -17.33 12.55
N ALA A 369 10.14 -16.08 12.25
CA ALA A 369 10.18 -15.55 10.89
C ALA A 369 10.88 -14.19 10.91
N LEU A 370 11.43 -13.79 9.77
CA LEU A 370 12.07 -12.49 9.61
C LEU A 370 11.49 -11.80 8.39
N TRP A 371 11.19 -10.51 8.48
CA TRP A 371 10.81 -9.71 7.32
C TRP A 371 11.38 -8.29 7.34
N LEU A 372 11.42 -7.71 6.14
CA LEU A 372 11.67 -6.30 5.92
C LEU A 372 10.70 -5.82 4.85
N ILE A 373 10.03 -4.71 5.12
CA ILE A 373 9.08 -4.08 4.21
C ILE A 373 9.39 -2.61 4.08
N ASP A 374 9.52 -2.13 2.85
CA ASP A 374 9.83 -0.73 2.58
C ASP A 374 9.10 -0.20 1.35
N THR A 375 8.69 1.06 1.41
CA THR A 375 8.24 1.79 0.22
C THR A 375 9.46 2.29 -0.53
N VAL A 376 9.58 1.93 -1.79
CA VAL A 376 10.75 2.24 -2.62
C VAL A 376 10.33 2.90 -3.94
N ARG A 377 10.96 4.02 -4.27
CA ARG A 377 10.83 4.71 -5.56
C ARG A 377 11.93 4.25 -6.49
N VAL A 378 11.56 3.70 -7.64
CA VAL A 378 12.45 3.41 -8.77
C VAL A 378 12.76 4.73 -9.49
N GLY A 379 14.03 5.11 -9.49
CA GLY A 379 14.57 6.19 -10.33
C GLY A 379 15.27 5.62 -11.58
N GLY A 380 15.99 6.49 -12.30
CA GLY A 380 16.71 6.08 -13.51
C GLY A 380 17.79 5.03 -13.23
N GLU A 381 18.84 5.40 -12.48
CA GLU A 381 19.95 4.48 -12.17
C GLU A 381 19.91 3.90 -10.75
N SER A 382 19.07 4.45 -9.87
CA SER A 382 19.03 4.08 -8.45
C SER A 382 17.60 4.01 -7.90
N VAL A 383 17.47 3.30 -6.78
CA VAL A 383 16.24 3.23 -6.00
C VAL A 383 16.38 4.13 -4.78
N GLN A 384 15.34 4.90 -4.50
CA GLN A 384 15.21 5.66 -3.26
C GLN A 384 14.26 4.92 -2.31
N VAL A 385 14.74 4.56 -1.13
CA VAL A 385 13.88 4.03 -0.07
C VAL A 385 13.18 5.22 0.61
N LEU A 386 11.85 5.30 0.47
CA LEU A 386 11.05 6.38 1.05
C LEU A 386 10.82 6.18 2.55
N THR A 387 10.75 4.92 2.99
CA THR A 387 10.65 4.51 4.40
C THR A 387 12.00 4.17 5.01
N GLU A 388 13.08 4.84 4.58
CA GLU A 388 14.42 4.59 5.11
C GLU A 388 14.45 4.85 6.62
N SER A 389 14.76 3.82 7.39
CA SER A 389 14.89 3.87 8.84
C SER A 389 16.00 2.92 9.29
N ASN A 390 16.48 3.09 10.53
CA ASN A 390 17.50 2.20 11.05
C ASN A 390 16.94 0.77 11.14
N ARG A 391 17.57 -0.13 10.41
CA ARG A 391 17.28 -1.57 10.33
C ARG A 391 18.53 -2.40 10.57
N SER A 392 19.56 -1.79 11.17
CA SER A 392 20.73 -2.55 11.62
C SER A 392 20.32 -3.54 12.70
N PHE A 393 21.06 -4.64 12.83
CA PHE A 393 20.81 -5.60 13.90
C PHE A 393 20.79 -4.92 15.28
N ASN A 394 21.75 -4.04 15.56
CA ASN A 394 21.84 -3.31 16.83
C ASN A 394 20.66 -2.38 17.13
N SER A 395 19.91 -1.92 16.12
CA SER A 395 18.74 -1.05 16.33
C SER A 395 17.44 -1.81 16.54
N ILE A 396 17.41 -3.11 16.22
CA ILE A 396 16.22 -3.95 16.34
C ILE A 396 16.40 -5.09 17.35
N CYS A 397 17.62 -5.29 17.83
CA CYS A 397 17.98 -6.25 18.86
C CYS A 397 17.90 -5.60 20.23
N PHE A 398 17.15 -6.22 21.13
CA PHE A 398 17.05 -5.80 22.53
C PHE A 398 17.36 -6.99 23.44
N SER A 399 17.96 -6.69 24.59
CA SER A 399 18.24 -7.71 25.60
C SER A 399 17.90 -7.16 26.97
N PHE A 400 17.07 -7.89 27.70
CA PHE A 400 16.73 -7.59 29.08
C PHE A 400 17.61 -8.44 29.99
N LYS A 401 18.16 -7.84 31.05
CA LYS A 401 18.93 -8.62 32.03
C LYS A 401 17.95 -9.36 32.92
N ASP A 402 18.09 -10.68 33.00
CA ASP A 402 17.40 -11.47 34.01
C ASP A 402 17.64 -10.85 35.40
N ALA A 403 16.56 -10.54 36.13
CA ALA A 403 16.63 -10.08 37.51
C ALA A 403 17.41 -11.05 38.43
N ASN A 404 17.57 -12.31 38.00
CA ASN A 404 18.32 -13.36 38.68
C ASN A 404 19.85 -13.29 38.54
N GLU A 405 20.43 -12.53 37.60
CA GLU A 405 21.90 -12.36 37.53
C GLU A 405 22.46 -11.41 38.61
N SER A 406 21.61 -10.61 39.25
CA SER A 406 22.00 -9.65 40.30
C SER A 406 22.44 -10.29 41.63
N LYS A 407 22.35 -11.63 41.77
CA LYS A 407 22.70 -12.37 43.00
C LYS A 407 24.01 -13.17 42.90
N ARG A 408 24.94 -12.84 42.00
CA ARG A 408 26.30 -13.41 42.07
C ARG A 408 27.23 -12.50 42.89
N PRO A 409 27.88 -13.00 43.97
CA PRO A 409 28.76 -12.16 44.77
C PRO A 409 29.97 -11.75 43.93
N ALA A 410 30.27 -10.45 43.95
CA ALA A 410 31.43 -9.88 43.30
C ALA A 410 32.71 -10.54 43.86
N LYS A 411 33.52 -11.16 42.99
CA LYS A 411 34.87 -11.58 43.36
C LYS A 411 35.70 -10.32 43.61
N ALA A 412 36.27 -10.24 44.82
CA ALA A 412 37.21 -9.19 45.20
C ALA A 412 38.42 -9.20 44.25
N VAL A 413 38.71 -8.04 43.65
CA VAL A 413 39.96 -7.79 42.94
C VAL A 413 40.93 -7.19 43.96
N GLU A 414 41.98 -7.94 44.31
CA GLU A 414 43.13 -7.42 45.05
C GLU A 414 43.87 -6.38 44.20
N THR A 415 43.82 -5.12 44.60
CA THR A 415 44.72 -4.09 44.09
C THR A 415 46.04 -4.16 44.86
N LYS A 416 47.08 -4.65 44.19
CA LYS A 416 48.48 -4.38 44.56
C LYS A 416 48.81 -2.91 44.29
N ARG A 417 49.14 -2.15 45.33
CA ARG A 417 50.26 -1.21 45.34
C ARG A 417 50.68 -0.87 46.76
#